data_AF-A0A429D6I6-F1
#
_entry.id   AF-A0A429D6I6-F1
#
_cell.length_a   1.000
_cell.length_b   1.000
_cell.length_c   1.000
_cell.angle_alpha   90.00
_cell.angle_beta   90.00
_cell.angle_gamma   90.00
#
_symmetry.space_group_name_H-M   'P 1'
#
loop_
_entity.id
_entity.type
_entity.pdbx_description
1 polymer ?
#
loop_
_entity_poly.entity_id
_entity_poly.type
_entity_poly.pdbx_seq_one_letter_code
_entity_poly.pdbx_strand_id
1 'polypeptide(L)'
;MRSTRWIVLGGCFLAYLFDALEIVLLSLSLPAIRHDMGLSATQAGLLATATLLGIGVSSVAGGYVADNFGRKKALIASLVVFGVFTAALAVVPNFAVFLILRFLAGIGLGAVWSVVSAYVVETWPSRHRGRAAAFVISAFPAGGALAAVVSGQFLPDWRLMFLVAGTAVVMPVLVVLVFFRESADWVAHKVQRTDHAVTVRDVLSGSLRRTTLLGTLMAALALTGYWGATTWLPTYLTAERGLPAGDVALFVTILNLGMFLGYNGFGMLADRVGRRRTIILTLLGVALTLPVYAFTTHQASLLWLGPLFGAFTAFFGIFGSYLGELFPTRARATGAGFCFNVGRGISAFAPFGLAGLAGVVGFSGGLLVCAGFFALAALATLLLPRTGAQEPVADRLEVEAGT
;
A
#
# COMPACT_ATOMS: atom_id res chain seq x y z
N MET A 1 -17.81 0.66 25.48
CA MET A 1 -17.44 -0.20 24.31
C MET A 1 -17.82 0.41 22.95
N ARG A 2 -19.04 0.93 22.70
CA ARG A 2 -19.41 1.51 21.39
C ARG A 2 -18.55 2.71 20.96
N SER A 3 -18.31 3.69 21.85
CA SER A 3 -17.49 4.88 21.56
C SER A 3 -16.02 4.51 21.23
N THR A 4 -15.45 3.54 21.95
CA THR A 4 -14.06 3.08 21.76
C THR A 4 -13.80 2.53 20.35
N ARG A 5 -14.76 1.83 19.74
CA ARG A 5 -14.58 1.24 18.40
C ARG A 5 -14.46 2.29 17.29
N TRP A 6 -15.21 3.39 17.41
CA TRP A 6 -15.18 4.49 16.45
C TRP A 6 -13.92 5.34 16.59
N ILE A 7 -13.47 5.55 17.82
CA ILE A 7 -12.19 6.22 18.11
C ILE A 7 -11.03 5.42 17.49
N VAL A 8 -10.99 4.10 17.71
CA VAL A 8 -9.95 3.24 17.11
C VAL A 8 -10.02 3.27 15.59
N LEU A 9 -11.22 3.21 15.00
CA LEU A 9 -11.39 3.30 13.56
C LEU A 9 -10.84 4.61 12.99
N GLY A 10 -11.23 5.75 13.59
CA GLY A 10 -10.78 7.08 13.16
C GLY A 10 -9.29 7.32 13.39
N GLY A 11 -8.75 6.86 14.53
CA GLY A 11 -7.32 6.96 14.81
C GLY A 11 -6.46 6.08 13.89
N CYS A 12 -6.93 4.87 13.58
CA CYS A 12 -6.29 3.99 12.60
C CYS A 12 -6.33 4.59 11.19
N PHE A 13 -7.47 5.18 10.80
CA PHE A 13 -7.59 5.91 9.54
C PHE A 13 -6.59 7.08 9.49
N LEU A 14 -6.52 7.89 10.55
CA LEU A 14 -5.58 9.01 10.62
C LEU A 14 -4.12 8.56 10.57
N ALA A 15 -3.75 7.51 11.30
CA ALA A 15 -2.39 6.97 11.28
C ALA A 15 -1.99 6.49 9.88
N TYR A 16 -2.86 5.73 9.22
CA TYR A 16 -2.60 5.22 7.87
C TYR A 16 -2.68 6.30 6.78
N LEU A 17 -3.46 7.36 7.01
CA LEU A 17 -3.49 8.55 6.17
C LEU A 17 -2.13 9.27 6.16
N PHE A 18 -1.50 9.44 7.32
CA PHE A 18 -0.18 10.06 7.44
C PHE A 18 0.95 9.19 6.84
N ASP A 19 0.86 7.86 6.99
CA ASP A 19 1.73 6.90 6.31
C ASP A 19 1.68 7.09 4.78
N ALA A 20 0.47 7.11 4.21
CA ALA A 20 0.28 7.33 2.78
C ALA A 20 0.73 8.73 2.32
N LEU A 21 0.46 9.75 3.13
CA LEU A 21 0.88 11.13 2.85
C LEU A 21 2.39 11.21 2.66
N GLU A 22 3.19 10.62 3.56
CA GLU A 22 4.66 10.62 3.46
C GLU A 22 5.14 10.02 2.13
N ILE A 23 4.62 8.84 1.79
CA ILE A 23 5.05 8.09 0.61
C ILE A 23 4.75 8.89 -0.67
N VAL A 24 3.57 9.52 -0.73
CA VAL A 24 3.12 10.28 -1.90
C VAL A 24 3.85 11.63 -2.02
N LEU A 25 4.18 12.28 -0.90
CA LEU A 25 4.96 13.53 -0.90
C LEU A 25 6.31 13.37 -1.59
N LEU A 26 6.99 12.23 -1.44
CA LEU A 26 8.22 11.96 -2.20
C LEU A 26 7.97 12.07 -3.69
N SER A 27 6.99 11.33 -4.20
CA SER A 27 6.70 11.19 -5.62
C SER A 27 6.38 12.55 -6.28
N LEU A 28 5.65 13.41 -5.57
CA LEU A 28 5.30 14.76 -6.01
C LEU A 28 6.47 15.75 -5.96
N SER A 29 7.39 15.58 -5.00
CA SER A 29 8.54 16.47 -4.82
C SER A 29 9.78 16.06 -5.60
N LEU A 30 9.82 14.85 -6.18
CA LEU A 30 10.97 14.36 -6.97
C LEU A 30 11.48 15.37 -8.01
N PRO A 31 10.65 16.07 -8.80
CA PRO A 31 11.13 17.10 -9.73
C PRO A 31 11.91 18.23 -9.04
N ALA A 32 11.37 18.77 -7.94
CA ALA A 32 11.99 19.86 -7.18
C ALA A 32 13.28 19.40 -6.47
N ILE A 33 13.27 18.21 -5.87
CA ILE A 33 14.45 17.61 -5.23
C ILE A 33 15.58 17.41 -6.24
N ARG A 34 15.24 16.86 -7.43
CA ARG A 34 16.22 16.62 -8.50
C ARG A 34 16.84 17.92 -8.99
N HIS A 35 16.04 18.97 -9.15
CA HIS A 35 16.51 20.29 -9.55
C HIS A 35 17.43 20.92 -8.47
N ASP A 36 17.01 20.89 -7.21
CA ASP A 36 17.76 21.47 -6.08
C ASP A 36 19.09 20.75 -5.80
N MET A 37 19.08 19.41 -5.79
CA MET A 37 20.23 18.59 -5.41
C MET A 37 21.02 18.03 -6.60
N GLY A 38 20.65 18.37 -7.83
CA GLY A 38 21.30 17.89 -9.06
C GLY A 38 21.20 16.36 -9.26
N LEU A 39 20.12 15.73 -8.80
CA LEU A 39 19.99 14.26 -8.83
C LEU A 39 19.55 13.75 -10.20
N SER A 40 20.17 12.66 -10.63
CA SER A 40 19.68 11.88 -11.77
C SER A 40 18.29 11.27 -11.46
N ALA A 41 17.56 10.88 -12.51
CA ALA A 41 16.30 10.15 -12.32
C ALA A 41 16.52 8.83 -11.55
N THR A 42 17.63 8.12 -11.82
CA THR A 42 17.98 6.88 -11.12
C THR A 42 18.28 7.10 -9.64
N GLN A 43 18.97 8.17 -9.28
CA GLN A 43 19.18 8.55 -7.87
C GLN A 43 17.85 8.88 -7.17
N ALA A 44 16.98 9.65 -7.81
CA ALA A 44 15.63 9.90 -7.29
C ALA A 44 14.81 8.60 -7.12
N GLY A 45 14.92 7.67 -8.08
CA GLY A 45 14.31 6.34 -7.97
C GLY A 45 14.85 5.52 -6.79
N LEU A 46 16.15 5.64 -6.48
CA LEU A 46 16.75 5.00 -5.30
C LEU A 46 16.17 5.54 -3.99
N LEU A 47 15.80 6.83 -3.89
CA LEU A 47 15.15 7.37 -2.70
C LEU A 47 13.79 6.69 -2.43
N ALA A 48 13.00 6.48 -3.49
CA ALA A 48 11.73 5.76 -3.41
C ALA A 48 11.95 4.28 -3.09
N THR A 49 12.93 3.65 -3.75
CA THR A 49 13.30 2.25 -3.49
C THR A 49 13.78 2.04 -2.05
N ALA A 50 14.61 2.92 -1.50
CA ALA A 50 15.06 2.84 -0.11
C ALA A 50 13.88 2.90 0.88
N THR A 51 12.91 3.79 0.65
CA THR A 51 11.69 3.87 1.44
C THR A 51 10.91 2.55 1.39
N LEU A 52 10.69 2.01 0.19
CA LEU A 52 9.95 0.76 -0.01
C LEU A 52 10.66 -0.47 0.58
N LEU A 53 12.00 -0.52 0.52
CA LEU A 53 12.79 -1.56 1.16
C LEU A 53 12.70 -1.48 2.68
N GLY A 54 12.79 -0.28 3.26
CA GLY A 54 12.58 -0.07 4.70
C GLY A 54 11.19 -0.54 5.14
N ILE A 55 10.16 -0.26 4.33
CA ILE A 55 8.80 -0.76 4.57
C ILE A 55 8.74 -2.30 4.49
N GLY A 56 9.42 -2.91 3.53
CA GLY A 56 9.48 -4.37 3.41
C GLY A 56 10.18 -5.04 4.61
N VAL A 57 11.26 -4.45 5.12
CA VAL A 57 11.96 -4.95 6.31
C VAL A 57 11.07 -4.84 7.55
N SER A 58 10.40 -3.72 7.73
CA SER A 58 9.50 -3.50 8.87
C SER A 58 8.19 -4.27 8.80
N SER A 59 7.71 -4.71 7.64
CA SER A 59 6.53 -5.58 7.60
C SER A 59 6.80 -6.95 8.22
N VAL A 60 8.05 -7.44 8.17
CA VAL A 60 8.49 -8.66 8.85
C VAL A 60 8.77 -8.40 10.33
N ALA A 61 9.55 -7.35 10.65
CA ALA A 61 9.97 -7.06 12.02
C ALA A 61 8.87 -6.39 12.88
N GLY A 62 8.05 -5.54 12.29
CA GLY A 62 7.02 -4.75 12.97
C GLY A 62 5.88 -5.59 13.52
N GLY A 63 5.51 -6.69 12.82
CA GLY A 63 4.58 -7.68 13.34
C GLY A 63 5.11 -8.33 14.62
N TYR A 64 6.39 -8.70 14.65
CA TYR A 64 7.04 -9.21 15.85
C TYR A 64 7.03 -8.18 16.99
N VAL A 65 7.35 -6.91 16.71
CA VAL A 65 7.33 -5.86 17.75
C VAL A 65 5.93 -5.70 18.31
N ALA A 66 4.91 -5.62 17.45
CA ALA A 66 3.52 -5.50 17.85
C ALA A 66 3.03 -6.71 18.64
N ASP A 67 3.46 -7.92 18.27
CA ASP A 67 3.06 -9.17 18.92
C ASP A 67 3.73 -9.36 20.29
N ASN A 68 4.92 -8.82 20.52
CA ASN A 68 5.67 -9.05 21.76
C ASN A 68 5.59 -7.88 22.75
N PHE A 69 5.61 -6.65 22.24
CA PHE A 69 5.66 -5.43 23.05
C PHE A 69 4.31 -4.69 23.16
N GLY A 70 3.31 -5.12 22.39
CA GLY A 70 1.96 -4.55 22.38
C GLY A 70 1.68 -3.70 21.14
N ARG A 71 0.41 -3.69 20.72
CA ARG A 71 -0.09 -3.00 19.53
C ARG A 71 0.08 -1.48 19.68
N LYS A 72 -0.26 -0.94 20.86
CA LYS A 72 -0.24 0.51 21.10
C LYS A 72 1.18 1.06 20.97
N LYS A 73 2.13 0.41 21.65
CA LYS A 73 3.53 0.84 21.66
C LYS A 73 4.17 0.70 20.29
N ALA A 74 3.87 -0.38 19.56
CA ALA A 74 4.36 -0.56 18.21
C ALA A 74 3.86 0.53 17.26
N LEU A 75 2.58 0.90 17.33
CA LEU A 75 2.03 1.98 16.49
C LEU A 75 2.65 3.34 16.81
N ILE A 76 2.82 3.67 18.10
CA ILE A 76 3.47 4.94 18.50
C ILE A 76 4.92 4.98 18.04
N ALA A 77 5.68 3.90 18.27
CA ALA A 77 7.09 3.83 17.86
C ALA A 77 7.22 3.99 16.33
N SER A 78 6.37 3.30 15.59
CA SER A 78 6.27 3.39 14.13
C SER A 78 6.02 4.83 13.66
N LEU A 79 4.98 5.49 14.19
CA LEU A 79 4.64 6.88 13.89
C LEU A 79 5.78 7.86 14.23
N VAL A 80 6.37 7.74 15.42
CA VAL A 80 7.47 8.61 15.85
C VAL A 80 8.70 8.42 14.96
N VAL A 81 9.06 7.18 14.65
CA VAL A 81 10.24 6.85 13.83
C VAL A 81 10.11 7.48 12.45
N PHE A 82 9.00 7.26 11.71
CA PHE A 82 8.90 7.88 10.40
C PHE A 82 8.71 9.39 10.50
N GLY A 83 7.92 9.91 11.44
CA GLY A 83 7.70 11.35 11.59
C GLY A 83 9.01 12.13 11.82
N VAL A 84 9.88 11.63 12.70
CA VAL A 84 11.20 12.22 12.96
C VAL A 84 12.10 12.15 11.74
N PHE A 85 12.21 10.99 11.08
CA PHE A 85 13.08 10.86 9.91
C PHE A 85 12.56 11.62 8.69
N THR A 86 11.24 11.74 8.53
CA THR A 86 10.62 12.61 7.53
C THR A 86 10.92 14.08 7.82
N ALA A 87 10.78 14.54 9.06
CA ALA A 87 11.12 15.93 9.41
C ALA A 87 12.61 16.24 9.21
N ALA A 88 13.48 15.28 9.52
CA ALA A 88 14.92 15.40 9.32
C ALA A 88 15.33 15.56 7.84
N LEU A 89 14.45 15.20 6.89
CA LEU A 89 14.70 15.45 5.46
C LEU A 89 14.86 16.94 5.14
N ALA A 90 14.34 17.84 5.97
CA ALA A 90 14.44 19.28 5.77
C ALA A 90 15.89 19.82 5.83
N VAL A 91 16.80 19.08 6.45
CA VAL A 91 18.19 19.52 6.69
C VAL A 91 19.23 18.60 6.03
N VAL A 92 18.82 17.76 5.06
CA VAL A 92 19.74 16.84 4.40
C VAL A 92 20.79 17.58 3.57
N PRO A 93 22.10 17.31 3.79
CA PRO A 93 23.16 18.02 3.07
C PRO A 93 23.51 17.37 1.73
N ASN A 94 23.23 16.08 1.54
CA ASN A 94 23.62 15.33 0.34
C ASN A 94 22.74 14.09 0.13
N PHE A 95 22.90 13.48 -1.04
CA PHE A 95 22.14 12.30 -1.47
C PHE A 95 22.27 11.10 -0.52
N ALA A 96 23.46 10.82 0.01
CA ALA A 96 23.69 9.65 0.85
C ALA A 96 22.89 9.73 2.16
N VAL A 97 22.93 10.89 2.83
CA VAL A 97 22.13 11.13 4.04
C VAL A 97 20.64 11.02 3.71
N PHE A 98 20.19 11.61 2.61
CA PHE A 98 18.80 11.51 2.17
C PHE A 98 18.37 10.03 1.98
N LEU A 99 19.17 9.24 1.28
CA LEU A 99 18.90 7.82 1.04
C LEU A 99 18.78 7.02 2.34
N ILE A 100 19.68 7.26 3.31
CA ILE A 100 19.64 6.60 4.62
C ILE A 100 18.39 6.99 5.38
N LEU A 101 18.07 8.28 5.46
CA LEU A 101 16.87 8.75 6.15
C LEU A 101 15.59 8.22 5.51
N ARG A 102 15.55 8.07 4.18
CA ARG A 102 14.45 7.41 3.46
C ARG A 102 14.26 5.96 3.87
N PHE A 103 15.35 5.20 3.94
CA PHE A 103 15.29 3.82 4.40
C PHE A 103 14.79 3.71 5.84
N LEU A 104 15.30 4.58 6.74
CA LEU A 104 14.89 4.61 8.15
C LEU A 104 13.43 5.05 8.33
N ALA A 105 12.97 6.05 7.58
CA ALA A 105 11.55 6.43 7.53
C ALA A 105 10.69 5.24 7.05
N GLY A 106 11.14 4.53 6.02
CA GLY A 106 10.52 3.31 5.53
C GLY A 106 10.32 2.24 6.61
N ILE A 107 11.32 2.04 7.48
CA ILE A 107 11.19 1.12 8.63
C ILE A 107 10.07 1.56 9.58
N GLY A 108 9.92 2.87 9.80
CA GLY A 108 8.79 3.40 10.57
C GLY A 108 7.45 3.13 9.89
N LEU A 109 7.33 3.38 8.59
CA LEU A 109 6.08 3.29 7.83
C LEU A 109 5.50 1.87 7.77
N GLY A 110 6.32 0.84 7.54
CA GLY A 110 5.79 -0.51 7.27
C GLY A 110 5.13 -1.22 8.45
N ALA A 111 5.38 -0.78 9.69
CA ALA A 111 4.69 -1.30 10.86
C ALA A 111 3.28 -0.70 11.04
N VAL A 112 2.99 0.49 10.48
CA VAL A 112 1.67 1.14 10.62
C VAL A 112 0.58 0.24 10.08
N TRP A 113 0.73 -0.23 8.84
CA TRP A 113 -0.29 -1.03 8.16
C TRP A 113 -0.66 -2.32 8.91
N SER A 114 0.33 -3.06 9.42
CA SER A 114 0.10 -4.33 10.12
C SER A 114 -0.59 -4.11 11.47
N VAL A 115 -0.15 -3.10 12.22
CA VAL A 115 -0.71 -2.78 13.54
C VAL A 115 -2.12 -2.20 13.43
N VAL A 116 -2.34 -1.30 12.47
CA VAL A 116 -3.65 -0.72 12.16
C VAL A 116 -4.64 -1.83 11.77
N SER A 117 -4.22 -2.74 10.89
CA SER A 117 -5.06 -3.87 10.47
C SER A 117 -5.45 -4.75 11.66
N ALA A 118 -4.50 -5.07 12.55
CA ALA A 118 -4.77 -5.84 13.76
C ALA A 118 -5.77 -5.13 14.68
N TYR A 119 -5.58 -3.83 14.94
CA TYR A 119 -6.49 -3.05 15.78
C TYR A 119 -7.92 -3.05 15.26
N VAL A 120 -8.12 -2.87 13.95
CA VAL A 120 -9.46 -2.86 13.34
C VAL A 120 -10.11 -4.23 13.48
N VAL A 121 -9.36 -5.31 13.23
CA VAL A 121 -9.83 -6.69 13.32
C VAL A 121 -10.24 -7.06 14.74
N GLU A 122 -9.41 -6.75 15.73
CA GLU A 122 -9.61 -7.08 17.15
C GLU A 122 -10.72 -6.20 17.78
N THR A 123 -10.94 -4.99 17.26
CA THR A 123 -11.92 -4.05 17.83
C THR A 123 -13.34 -4.24 17.27
N TRP A 124 -13.48 -4.73 16.03
CA TRP A 124 -14.76 -4.82 15.32
C TRP A 124 -15.35 -6.23 15.27
N PRO A 125 -16.70 -6.38 15.44
CA PRO A 125 -17.37 -7.67 15.29
C PRO A 125 -17.19 -8.28 13.90
N SER A 126 -17.12 -9.61 13.81
CA SER A 126 -16.88 -10.36 12.57
C SER A 126 -17.78 -9.94 11.40
N ARG A 127 -19.06 -9.60 11.66
CA ARG A 127 -20.03 -9.15 10.64
C ARG A 127 -19.66 -7.81 9.98
N HIS A 128 -18.99 -6.91 10.71
CA HIS A 128 -18.68 -5.54 10.25
C HIS A 128 -17.18 -5.31 10.01
N ARG A 129 -16.32 -6.23 10.48
CA ARG A 129 -14.87 -6.17 10.38
C ARG A 129 -14.36 -5.89 8.96
N GLY A 130 -14.92 -6.55 7.95
CA GLY A 130 -14.52 -6.34 6.55
C GLY A 130 -14.76 -4.91 6.06
N ARG A 131 -15.92 -4.32 6.39
CA ARG A 131 -16.24 -2.93 6.04
C ARG A 131 -15.35 -1.93 6.77
N ALA A 132 -15.11 -2.17 8.06
CA ALA A 132 -14.21 -1.34 8.85
C ALA A 132 -12.78 -1.36 8.30
N ALA A 133 -12.27 -2.55 7.92
CA ALA A 133 -10.95 -2.69 7.32
C ALA A 133 -10.86 -1.98 5.95
N ALA A 134 -11.87 -2.13 5.09
CA ALA A 134 -11.93 -1.46 3.79
C ALA A 134 -11.93 0.08 3.93
N PHE A 135 -12.69 0.61 4.88
CA PHE A 135 -12.71 2.05 5.16
C PHE A 135 -11.34 2.57 5.61
N VAL A 136 -10.67 1.85 6.52
CA VAL A 136 -9.32 2.23 6.99
C VAL A 136 -8.29 2.14 5.85
N ILE A 137 -8.35 1.12 4.99
CA ILE A 137 -7.45 1.02 3.82
C ILE A 137 -7.68 2.19 2.85
N SER A 138 -8.91 2.71 2.77
CA SER A 138 -9.23 3.91 1.99
C SER A 138 -8.59 5.18 2.55
N ALA A 139 -7.94 5.14 3.71
CA ALA A 139 -7.11 6.26 4.18
C ALA A 139 -5.90 6.51 3.27
N PHE A 140 -5.42 5.50 2.52
CA PHE A 140 -4.29 5.68 1.61
C PHE A 140 -4.57 6.72 0.52
N PRO A 141 -5.64 6.60 -0.29
CA PRO A 141 -5.99 7.65 -1.24
C PRO A 141 -6.35 8.99 -0.58
N ALA A 142 -6.94 9.00 0.62
CA ALA A 142 -7.17 10.25 1.35
C ALA A 142 -5.84 10.95 1.71
N GLY A 143 -4.82 10.20 2.13
CA GLY A 143 -3.48 10.69 2.37
C GLY A 143 -2.79 11.16 1.10
N GLY A 144 -2.98 10.46 -0.03
CA GLY A 144 -2.47 10.88 -1.33
C GLY A 144 -3.09 12.19 -1.84
N ALA A 145 -4.39 12.38 -1.63
CA ALA A 145 -5.08 13.65 -1.91
C ALA A 145 -4.55 14.79 -1.02
N LEU A 146 -4.38 14.53 0.28
CA LEU A 146 -3.79 15.51 1.19
C LEU A 146 -2.34 15.85 0.82
N ALA A 147 -1.54 14.85 0.45
CA ALA A 147 -0.17 15.04 -0.04
C ALA A 147 -0.13 15.94 -1.28
N ALA A 148 -1.07 15.75 -2.22
CA ALA A 148 -1.17 16.59 -3.40
C ALA A 148 -1.48 18.05 -3.05
N VAL A 149 -2.44 18.29 -2.15
CA VAL A 149 -2.76 19.65 -1.67
C VAL A 149 -1.55 20.29 -0.97
N VAL A 150 -0.89 19.55 -0.08
CA VAL A 150 0.33 20.02 0.60
C VAL A 150 1.44 20.32 -0.41
N SER A 151 1.71 19.42 -1.36
CA SER A 151 2.71 19.66 -2.40
C SER A 151 2.40 20.88 -3.26
N GLY A 152 1.13 21.11 -3.62
CA GLY A 152 0.73 22.31 -4.37
C GLY A 152 0.95 23.62 -3.61
N GLN A 153 0.93 23.59 -2.27
CA GLN A 153 1.15 24.77 -1.43
C GLN A 153 2.62 25.05 -1.15
N PHE A 154 3.42 24.01 -0.93
CA PHE A 154 4.81 24.15 -0.47
C PHE A 154 5.83 24.07 -1.60
N LEU A 155 5.57 23.37 -2.71
CA LEU A 155 6.55 23.27 -3.79
C LEU A 155 6.76 24.64 -4.47
N PRO A 156 8.02 25.02 -4.77
CA PRO A 156 9.22 24.16 -4.82
C PRO A 156 9.98 23.96 -3.50
N ASP A 157 9.57 24.56 -2.38
CA ASP A 157 10.20 24.39 -1.07
C ASP A 157 9.86 23.02 -0.43
N TRP A 158 10.48 21.97 -0.98
CA TRP A 158 10.30 20.60 -0.51
C TRP A 158 10.87 20.37 0.90
N ARG A 159 11.84 21.16 1.35
CA ARG A 159 12.43 21.02 2.70
C ARG A 159 11.42 21.39 3.77
N LEU A 160 10.79 22.56 3.65
CA LEU A 160 9.72 22.98 4.56
C LEU A 160 8.53 22.02 4.49
N MET A 161 8.19 21.54 3.29
CA MET A 161 7.13 20.55 3.08
C MET A 161 7.33 19.28 3.94
N PHE A 162 8.52 18.67 3.90
CA PHE A 162 8.81 17.49 4.72
C PHE A 162 8.91 17.81 6.22
N LEU A 163 9.41 18.98 6.60
CA LEU A 163 9.41 19.42 8.00
C LEU A 163 8.00 19.47 8.57
N VAL A 164 7.09 20.16 7.87
CA VAL A 164 5.69 20.31 8.27
C VAL A 164 4.99 18.95 8.28
N ALA A 165 5.14 18.15 7.23
CA ALA A 165 4.54 16.83 7.16
C ALA A 165 5.03 15.90 8.27
N GLY A 166 6.34 15.84 8.51
CA GLY A 166 6.95 14.98 9.54
C GLY A 166 6.56 15.41 10.95
N THR A 167 6.55 16.71 11.24
CA THR A 167 6.13 17.23 12.56
C THR A 167 4.63 17.06 12.80
N ALA A 168 3.80 17.17 11.75
CA ALA A 168 2.36 16.94 11.84
C ALA A 168 1.98 15.51 12.26
N VAL A 169 2.90 14.53 12.16
CA VAL A 169 2.73 13.16 12.68
C VAL A 169 2.51 13.14 14.20
N VAL A 170 2.85 14.21 14.92
CA VAL A 170 2.47 14.37 16.33
C VAL A 170 0.96 14.24 16.55
N MET A 171 0.14 14.62 15.57
CA MET A 171 -1.33 14.51 15.63
C MET A 171 -1.81 13.05 15.78
N PRO A 172 -1.53 12.12 14.84
CA PRO A 172 -1.89 10.72 15.04
C PRO A 172 -1.20 10.08 16.26
N VAL A 173 0.04 10.49 16.60
CA VAL A 173 0.72 10.01 17.82
C VAL A 173 -0.08 10.37 19.08
N LEU A 174 -0.52 11.61 19.22
CA LEU A 174 -1.33 12.06 20.36
C LEU A 174 -2.68 11.35 20.42
N VAL A 175 -3.33 11.15 19.27
CA VAL A 175 -4.61 10.40 19.21
C VAL A 175 -4.42 8.97 19.74
N VAL A 176 -3.37 8.27 19.30
CA VAL A 176 -3.08 6.91 19.77
C VAL A 176 -2.67 6.92 21.25
N LEU A 177 -1.83 7.87 21.67
CA LEU A 177 -1.38 7.98 23.07
C LEU A 177 -2.54 8.18 24.05
N VAL A 178 -3.46 9.10 23.74
CA VAL A 178 -4.54 9.49 24.65
C VAL A 178 -5.70 8.50 24.59
N PHE A 179 -6.10 8.07 23.40
CA PHE A 179 -7.37 7.37 23.24
C PHE A 179 -7.25 5.85 23.04
N PHE A 180 -6.09 5.34 22.60
CA PHE A 180 -5.95 3.89 22.39
C PHE A 180 -5.64 3.20 23.71
N ARG A 181 -6.27 2.04 23.90
CA ARG A 181 -5.91 1.07 24.93
C ARG A 181 -5.16 -0.09 24.27
N GLU A 182 -4.40 -0.83 25.06
CA GLU A 182 -3.81 -2.08 24.58
C GLU A 182 -4.94 -3.05 24.19
N SER A 183 -4.75 -3.80 23.10
CA SER A 183 -5.79 -4.70 22.61
C SER A 183 -6.05 -5.84 23.60
N ALA A 184 -7.31 -6.01 24.01
CA ALA A 184 -7.72 -7.08 24.92
C ALA A 184 -7.47 -8.47 24.31
N ASP A 185 -7.65 -8.60 22.99
CA ASP A 185 -7.39 -9.84 22.24
C ASP A 185 -5.89 -10.15 22.23
N TRP A 186 -5.02 -9.14 22.08
CA TRP A 186 -3.57 -9.34 22.18
C TRP A 186 -3.16 -9.85 23.57
N VAL A 187 -3.72 -9.26 24.64
CA VAL A 187 -3.46 -9.70 26.02
C VAL A 187 -3.92 -11.14 26.24
N ALA A 188 -5.08 -11.52 25.70
CA ALA A 188 -5.61 -12.88 25.79
C ALA A 188 -4.78 -13.90 24.98
N HIS A 189 -4.37 -13.56 23.76
CA HIS A 189 -3.61 -14.45 22.87
C HIS A 189 -2.15 -14.64 23.30
N LYS A 190 -1.55 -13.70 24.05
CA LYS A 190 -0.20 -13.88 24.62
C LYS A 190 -0.11 -15.11 25.56
N VAL A 191 -1.22 -15.50 26.18
CA VAL A 191 -1.31 -16.61 27.14
C VAL A 191 -1.54 -17.97 26.46
N GLN A 192 -1.98 -18.01 25.20
CA GLN A 192 -2.42 -19.23 24.50
C GLN A 192 -1.58 -19.59 23.25
N ARG A 193 -0.33 -19.13 23.13
CA ARG A 193 0.56 -19.58 22.03
C ARG A 193 0.95 -21.06 22.24
N THR A 194 0.10 -21.98 21.79
CA THR A 194 0.45 -23.39 21.65
C THR A 194 1.16 -23.62 20.33
N ASP A 195 2.33 -24.25 20.43
CA ASP A 195 3.24 -24.58 19.34
C ASP A 195 2.55 -25.32 18.19
N HIS A 196 2.74 -24.79 16.98
CA HIS A 196 3.07 -25.44 15.70
C HIS A 196 2.98 -24.35 14.62
N ALA A 197 3.94 -23.42 14.64
CA ALA A 197 3.96 -22.31 13.70
C ALA A 197 4.31 -22.83 12.29
N VAL A 198 3.39 -22.67 11.34
CA VAL A 198 3.66 -22.96 9.93
C VAL A 198 4.78 -22.05 9.45
N THR A 199 5.87 -22.67 9.01
CA THR A 199 7.09 -21.99 8.58
C THR A 199 7.03 -21.59 7.11
N VAL A 200 7.97 -20.73 6.68
CA VAL A 200 8.15 -20.37 5.27
C VAL A 200 8.44 -21.59 4.40
N ARG A 201 9.13 -22.60 4.94
CA ARG A 201 9.43 -23.85 4.23
C ARG A 201 8.15 -24.63 3.90
N ASP A 202 7.19 -24.62 4.82
CA ASP A 202 5.93 -25.36 4.65
C ASP A 202 5.08 -24.78 3.51
N VAL A 203 5.04 -23.44 3.37
CA VAL A 203 4.31 -22.80 2.26
C VAL A 203 5.04 -22.90 0.92
N LEU A 204 6.35 -23.13 0.92
CA LEU A 204 7.16 -23.34 -0.28
C LEU A 204 7.30 -24.82 -0.68
N SER A 205 6.64 -25.73 0.01
CA SER A 205 6.72 -27.18 -0.23
C SER A 205 5.39 -27.81 -0.62
N GLY A 206 5.45 -29.06 -1.09
CA GLY A 206 4.28 -29.89 -1.38
C GLY A 206 3.27 -29.23 -2.34
N SER A 207 1.99 -29.38 -2.00
CA SER A 207 0.86 -28.86 -2.78
C SER A 207 0.70 -27.33 -2.71
N LEU A 208 1.29 -26.66 -1.71
CA LEU A 208 1.16 -25.21 -1.53
C LEU A 208 2.15 -24.41 -2.39
N ARG A 209 3.28 -25.03 -2.78
CA ARG A 209 4.37 -24.36 -3.54
C ARG A 209 3.87 -23.61 -4.77
N ARG A 210 3.02 -24.25 -5.59
CA ARG A 210 2.50 -23.63 -6.83
C ARG A 210 1.68 -22.37 -6.50
N THR A 211 0.79 -22.46 -5.52
CA THR A 211 -0.06 -21.34 -5.08
C THR A 211 0.77 -20.20 -4.50
N THR A 212 1.79 -20.52 -3.70
CA THR A 212 2.72 -19.52 -3.14
C THR A 212 3.51 -18.80 -4.23
N LEU A 213 4.07 -19.54 -5.20
CA LEU A 213 4.84 -18.94 -6.28
C LEU A 213 3.97 -18.07 -7.20
N LEU A 214 2.77 -18.55 -7.59
CA LEU A 214 1.84 -17.77 -8.41
C LEU A 214 1.28 -16.56 -7.67
N GLY A 215 0.96 -16.70 -6.37
CA GLY A 215 0.51 -15.59 -5.53
C GLY A 215 1.59 -14.52 -5.34
N THR A 216 2.84 -14.95 -5.14
CA THR A 216 4.00 -14.06 -5.08
C THR A 216 4.23 -13.36 -6.41
N LEU A 217 4.16 -14.08 -7.53
CA LEU A 217 4.33 -13.52 -8.88
C LEU A 217 3.25 -12.48 -9.18
N MET A 218 1.98 -12.79 -8.90
CA MET A 218 0.87 -11.84 -9.03
C MET A 218 1.12 -10.57 -8.21
N ALA A 219 1.50 -10.72 -6.94
CA ALA A 219 1.78 -9.58 -6.06
C ALA A 219 2.97 -8.76 -6.56
N ALA A 220 4.08 -9.41 -6.94
CA ALA A 220 5.28 -8.76 -7.47
C ALA A 220 4.98 -7.94 -8.72
N LEU A 221 4.28 -8.52 -9.70
CA LEU A 221 3.94 -7.86 -10.96
C LEU A 221 3.01 -6.67 -10.72
N ALA A 222 1.93 -6.86 -9.96
CA ALA A 222 0.97 -5.80 -9.70
C ALA A 222 1.58 -4.63 -8.90
N LEU A 223 2.37 -4.93 -7.87
CA LEU A 223 3.03 -3.90 -7.07
C LEU A 223 4.14 -3.20 -7.85
N THR A 224 4.86 -3.90 -8.73
CA THR A 224 5.87 -3.29 -9.61
C THR A 224 5.23 -2.29 -10.56
N GLY A 225 4.12 -2.66 -11.22
CA GLY A 225 3.35 -1.74 -12.05
C GLY A 225 2.84 -0.54 -11.25
N TYR A 226 2.37 -0.77 -10.01
CA TYR A 226 1.80 0.28 -9.15
C TYR A 226 2.84 1.28 -8.67
N TRP A 227 3.87 0.83 -7.95
CA TRP A 227 4.90 1.72 -7.41
C TRP A 227 5.68 2.39 -8.54
N GLY A 228 5.92 1.64 -9.61
CA GLY A 228 6.52 2.17 -10.82
C GLY A 228 5.76 3.33 -11.45
N ALA A 229 4.47 3.13 -11.71
CA ALA A 229 3.63 4.15 -12.32
C ALA A 229 3.41 5.33 -11.37
N THR A 230 3.00 5.07 -10.13
CA THR A 230 2.59 6.13 -9.19
C THR A 230 3.75 7.00 -8.72
N THR A 231 4.98 6.47 -8.63
CA THR A 231 6.16 7.29 -8.30
C THR A 231 6.50 8.28 -9.42
N TRP A 232 6.40 7.84 -10.68
CA TRP A 232 6.87 8.64 -11.81
C TRP A 232 5.78 9.38 -12.57
N LEU A 233 4.50 9.06 -12.35
CA LEU A 233 3.38 9.73 -13.01
C LEU A 233 3.37 11.25 -12.75
N PRO A 234 3.55 11.76 -11.52
CA PRO A 234 3.63 13.20 -11.31
C PRO A 234 4.82 13.83 -12.03
N THR A 235 5.99 13.17 -11.98
CA THR A 235 7.20 13.64 -12.66
C THR A 235 7.01 13.66 -14.18
N TYR A 236 6.32 12.68 -14.75
CA TYR A 236 5.95 12.68 -16.17
C TYR A 236 5.10 13.90 -16.54
N LEU A 237 4.06 14.16 -15.74
CA LEU A 237 3.14 15.28 -15.95
C LEU A 237 3.86 16.64 -15.83
N THR A 238 4.85 16.77 -14.94
CA THR A 238 5.62 18.02 -14.84
C THR A 238 6.74 18.11 -15.87
N ALA A 239 7.58 17.08 -15.97
CA ALA A 239 8.87 17.15 -16.67
C ALA A 239 8.78 16.85 -18.17
N GLU A 240 7.88 15.97 -18.62
CA GLU A 240 7.68 15.68 -20.04
C GLU A 240 6.48 16.43 -20.62
N ARG A 241 5.42 16.60 -19.84
CA ARG A 241 4.20 17.31 -20.27
C ARG A 241 4.22 18.81 -19.99
N GLY A 242 5.17 19.29 -19.18
CA GLY A 242 5.32 20.72 -18.88
C GLY A 242 4.17 21.30 -18.05
N LEU A 243 3.38 20.48 -17.35
CA LEU A 243 2.25 20.98 -16.57
C LEU A 243 2.75 21.67 -15.29
N PRO A 244 2.13 22.80 -14.89
CA PRO A 244 2.42 23.45 -13.62
C PRO A 244 2.19 22.51 -12.42
N ALA A 245 2.98 22.66 -11.36
CA ALA A 245 2.87 21.82 -10.16
C ALA A 245 1.47 21.87 -9.53
N GLY A 246 0.79 23.03 -9.56
CA GLY A 246 -0.58 23.18 -9.07
C GLY A 246 -1.61 22.34 -9.85
N ASP A 247 -1.47 22.25 -11.18
CA ASP A 247 -2.35 21.44 -12.02
C ASP A 247 -2.12 19.94 -11.76
N VAL A 248 -0.86 19.54 -11.63
CA VAL A 248 -0.50 18.15 -11.27
C VAL A 248 -1.05 17.78 -9.90
N ALA A 249 -0.96 18.68 -8.91
CA ALA A 249 -1.58 18.50 -7.61
C ALA A 249 -3.10 18.32 -7.71
N LEU A 250 -3.80 19.12 -8.52
CA LEU A 250 -5.23 18.97 -8.77
C LEU A 250 -5.56 17.61 -9.40
N PHE A 251 -4.81 17.18 -10.42
CA PHE A 251 -5.01 15.89 -11.08
C PHE A 251 -4.80 14.72 -10.14
N VAL A 252 -3.73 14.75 -9.33
CA VAL A 252 -3.45 13.71 -8.34
C VAL A 252 -4.51 13.69 -7.25
N THR A 253 -5.02 14.85 -6.82
CA THR A 253 -6.13 14.93 -5.86
C THR A 253 -7.37 14.22 -6.38
N ILE A 254 -7.80 14.55 -7.60
CA ILE A 254 -9.01 13.99 -8.22
C ILE A 254 -8.85 12.51 -8.55
N LEU A 255 -7.65 12.09 -8.99
CA LEU A 255 -7.29 10.68 -9.17
C LEU A 255 -7.45 9.90 -7.87
N ASN A 256 -6.97 10.44 -6.74
CA ASN A 256 -7.10 9.80 -5.43
C ASN A 256 -8.55 9.70 -4.96
N LEU A 257 -9.42 10.67 -5.30
CA LEU A 257 -10.86 10.53 -5.04
C LEU A 257 -11.46 9.32 -5.78
N GLY A 258 -11.10 9.14 -7.06
CA GLY A 258 -11.49 7.94 -7.80
C GLY A 258 -10.95 6.65 -7.17
N MET A 259 -9.71 6.66 -6.69
CA MET A 259 -9.12 5.54 -5.96
C MET A 259 -9.88 5.21 -4.68
N PHE A 260 -10.26 6.22 -3.89
CA PHE A 260 -11.08 6.04 -2.68
C PHE A 260 -12.42 5.37 -3.01
N LEU A 261 -13.12 5.88 -4.03
CA LEU A 261 -14.40 5.31 -4.46
C LEU A 261 -14.23 3.89 -5.02
N GLY A 262 -13.17 3.65 -5.79
CA GLY A 262 -12.85 2.34 -6.34
C GLY A 262 -12.57 1.29 -5.27
N TYR A 263 -11.79 1.61 -4.25
CA TYR A 263 -11.45 0.68 -3.15
C TYR A 263 -12.72 0.17 -2.45
N ASN A 264 -13.67 1.08 -2.20
CA ASN A 264 -14.94 0.73 -1.58
C ASN A 264 -15.87 0.01 -2.56
N GLY A 265 -16.02 0.52 -3.78
CA GLY A 265 -16.94 0.00 -4.79
C GLY A 265 -16.53 -1.39 -5.32
N PHE A 266 -15.27 -1.56 -5.72
CA PHE A 266 -14.76 -2.87 -6.15
C PHE A 266 -14.59 -3.83 -4.99
N GLY A 267 -14.35 -3.36 -3.76
CA GLY A 267 -14.43 -4.20 -2.56
C GLY A 267 -15.82 -4.83 -2.40
N MET A 268 -16.88 -4.02 -2.51
CA MET A 268 -18.27 -4.53 -2.49
C MET A 268 -18.58 -5.45 -3.67
N LEU A 269 -18.03 -5.16 -4.85
CA LEU A 269 -18.18 -6.03 -6.02
C LEU A 269 -17.48 -7.38 -5.84
N ALA A 270 -16.30 -7.40 -5.21
CA ALA A 270 -15.55 -8.61 -4.89
C ALA A 270 -16.34 -9.57 -4.00
N ASP A 271 -17.11 -9.03 -3.04
CA ASP A 271 -17.98 -9.84 -2.19
C ASP A 271 -19.17 -10.45 -2.96
N ARG A 272 -19.61 -9.84 -4.08
CA ARG A 272 -20.75 -10.32 -4.89
C ARG A 272 -20.36 -11.27 -6.01
N VAL A 273 -19.30 -10.93 -6.77
CA VAL A 273 -18.91 -11.63 -8.01
C VAL A 273 -17.70 -12.54 -7.80
N GLY A 274 -17.03 -12.42 -6.65
CA GLY A 274 -15.87 -13.19 -6.24
C GLY A 274 -14.55 -12.42 -6.43
N ARG A 275 -13.65 -12.56 -5.45
CA ARG A 275 -12.40 -11.77 -5.36
C ARG A 275 -11.49 -11.92 -6.58
N ARG A 276 -11.31 -13.15 -7.08
CA ARG A 276 -10.44 -13.42 -8.24
C ARG A 276 -10.89 -12.65 -9.48
N ARG A 277 -12.19 -12.66 -9.79
CA ARG A 277 -12.74 -11.97 -10.97
C ARG A 277 -12.58 -10.46 -10.84
N THR A 278 -12.85 -9.93 -9.66
CA THR A 278 -12.69 -8.49 -9.42
C THR A 278 -11.23 -8.05 -9.51
N ILE A 279 -10.28 -8.83 -8.96
CA ILE A 279 -8.84 -8.54 -9.12
C ILE A 279 -8.47 -8.46 -10.60
N ILE A 280 -8.84 -9.47 -11.40
CA ILE A 280 -8.56 -9.49 -12.85
C ILE A 280 -9.16 -8.25 -13.53
N LEU A 281 -10.43 -7.94 -13.24
CA LEU A 281 -11.10 -6.77 -13.79
C LEU A 281 -10.36 -5.47 -13.46
N THR A 282 -9.95 -5.30 -12.20
CA THR A 282 -9.22 -4.10 -11.76
C THR A 282 -7.81 -4.02 -12.36
N LEU A 283 -7.10 -5.15 -12.47
CA LEU A 283 -5.77 -5.20 -13.09
C LEU A 283 -5.82 -4.90 -14.60
N LEU A 284 -6.80 -5.44 -15.31
CA LEU A 284 -7.01 -5.11 -16.73
C LEU A 284 -7.46 -3.65 -16.89
N GLY A 285 -8.34 -3.17 -16.00
CA GLY A 285 -8.78 -1.78 -16.00
C GLY A 285 -7.61 -0.81 -15.86
N VAL A 286 -6.68 -1.05 -14.92
CA VAL A 286 -5.50 -0.19 -14.77
C VAL A 286 -4.50 -0.37 -15.93
N ALA A 287 -4.34 -1.59 -16.46
CA ALA A 287 -3.49 -1.85 -17.63
C ALA A 287 -3.96 -1.10 -18.88
N LEU A 288 -5.28 -0.90 -19.03
CA LEU A 288 -5.87 -0.16 -20.16
C LEU A 288 -5.93 1.35 -19.90
N THR A 289 -6.32 1.76 -18.71
CA THR A 289 -6.52 3.18 -18.38
C THR A 289 -5.22 3.93 -18.17
N LEU A 290 -4.15 3.28 -17.70
CA LEU A 290 -2.85 3.94 -17.50
C LEU A 290 -2.25 4.48 -18.81
N PRO A 291 -2.14 3.70 -19.90
CA PRO A 291 -1.72 4.22 -21.20
C PRO A 291 -2.63 5.36 -21.69
N VAL A 292 -3.95 5.18 -21.63
CA VAL A 292 -4.90 6.21 -22.08
C VAL A 292 -4.70 7.51 -21.29
N TYR A 293 -4.58 7.41 -19.97
CA TYR A 293 -4.31 8.55 -19.10
C TYR A 293 -2.96 9.22 -19.44
N ALA A 294 -1.89 8.43 -19.54
CA ALA A 294 -0.56 8.93 -19.84
C ALA A 294 -0.49 9.64 -21.20
N PHE A 295 -1.19 9.14 -22.23
CA PHE A 295 -1.11 9.72 -23.57
C PHE A 295 -2.13 10.83 -23.85
N THR A 296 -3.17 10.98 -23.03
CA THR A 296 -4.18 12.05 -23.20
C THR A 296 -3.55 13.45 -23.04
N THR A 297 -3.69 14.29 -24.08
CA THR A 297 -3.16 15.67 -24.11
C THR A 297 -4.18 16.73 -23.67
N HIS A 298 -5.47 16.46 -23.87
CA HIS A 298 -6.52 17.40 -23.52
C HIS A 298 -6.73 17.46 -21.99
N GLN A 299 -6.48 18.62 -21.39
CA GLN A 299 -6.41 18.79 -19.93
C GLN A 299 -7.70 18.39 -19.19
N ALA A 300 -8.86 18.77 -19.74
CA ALA A 300 -10.13 18.39 -19.14
C ALA A 300 -10.37 16.87 -19.23
N SER A 301 -9.91 16.22 -20.31
CA SER A 301 -10.03 14.76 -20.44
C SER A 301 -9.11 14.04 -19.44
N LEU A 302 -7.90 14.55 -19.25
CA LEU A 302 -6.96 14.05 -18.24
C LEU A 302 -7.57 14.13 -16.84
N LEU A 303 -8.21 15.25 -16.50
CA LEU A 303 -8.90 15.45 -15.22
C LEU A 303 -9.94 14.35 -14.94
N TRP A 304 -10.77 14.00 -15.93
CA TRP A 304 -11.85 13.03 -15.79
C TRP A 304 -11.42 11.57 -15.96
N LEU A 305 -10.31 11.31 -16.67
CA LEU A 305 -9.72 9.96 -16.77
C LEU A 305 -8.97 9.56 -15.49
N GLY A 306 -8.48 10.53 -14.71
CA GLY A 306 -7.76 10.30 -13.46
C GLY A 306 -8.55 9.46 -12.45
N PRO A 307 -9.80 9.81 -12.12
CA PRO A 307 -10.64 9.02 -11.24
C PRO A 307 -10.87 7.60 -11.72
N LEU A 308 -11.00 7.40 -13.04
CA LEU A 308 -11.19 6.07 -13.62
C LEU A 308 -9.95 5.21 -13.44
N PHE A 309 -8.76 5.74 -13.77
CA PHE A 309 -7.48 5.09 -13.50
C PHE A 309 -7.33 4.78 -12.01
N GLY A 310 -7.55 5.77 -11.15
CA GLY A 310 -7.49 5.64 -9.69
C GLY A 310 -8.41 4.53 -9.18
N ALA A 311 -9.66 4.48 -9.64
CA ALA A 311 -10.63 3.49 -9.21
C ALA A 311 -10.20 2.06 -9.52
N PHE A 312 -9.57 1.81 -10.67
CA PHE A 312 -9.08 0.49 -11.04
C PHE A 312 -7.84 0.04 -10.27
N THR A 313 -7.17 0.91 -9.51
CA THR A 313 -6.11 0.48 -8.58
C THR A 313 -6.64 -0.30 -7.36
N ALA A 314 -7.96 -0.50 -7.27
CA ALA A 314 -8.64 -1.21 -6.18
C ALA A 314 -8.20 -2.67 -5.95
N PHE A 315 -7.44 -3.28 -6.87
CA PHE A 315 -6.83 -4.59 -6.63
C PHE A 315 -6.01 -4.62 -5.33
N PHE A 316 -5.41 -3.48 -4.93
CA PHE A 316 -4.62 -3.36 -3.70
C PHE A 316 -5.46 -3.67 -2.45
N GLY A 317 -6.70 -3.15 -2.39
CA GLY A 317 -7.62 -3.41 -1.28
C GLY A 317 -8.15 -4.85 -1.24
N ILE A 318 -8.09 -5.59 -2.36
CA ILE A 318 -8.61 -6.95 -2.48
C ILE A 318 -7.51 -8.00 -2.19
N PHE A 319 -6.23 -7.68 -2.44
CA PHE A 319 -5.09 -8.57 -2.24
C PHE A 319 -5.04 -9.24 -0.87
N GLY A 320 -5.18 -8.48 0.21
CA GLY A 320 -5.08 -9.03 1.57
C GLY A 320 -6.07 -10.17 1.83
N SER A 321 -7.30 -10.01 1.33
CA SER A 321 -8.35 -11.02 1.47
C SER A 321 -8.18 -12.20 0.52
N TYR A 322 -7.86 -11.94 -0.76
CA TYR A 322 -7.70 -13.00 -1.75
C TYR A 322 -6.50 -13.89 -1.47
N LEU A 323 -5.34 -13.30 -1.14
CA LEU A 323 -4.13 -14.06 -0.80
C LEU A 323 -4.37 -14.97 0.41
N GLY A 324 -5.17 -14.54 1.40
CA GLY A 324 -5.53 -15.39 2.54
C GLY A 324 -6.42 -16.59 2.18
N GLU A 325 -7.33 -16.42 1.23
CA GLU A 325 -8.23 -17.49 0.79
C GLU A 325 -7.55 -18.56 -0.06
N LEU A 326 -6.38 -18.26 -0.64
CA LEU A 326 -5.58 -19.22 -1.43
C LEU A 326 -5.01 -20.37 -0.59
N PHE A 327 -4.90 -20.18 0.73
CA PHE A 327 -4.24 -21.11 1.63
C PHE A 327 -5.22 -21.72 2.63
N PRO A 328 -4.98 -22.98 3.05
CA PRO A 328 -5.75 -23.60 4.12
C PRO A 328 -5.57 -22.82 5.43
N THR A 329 -6.55 -22.87 6.33
CA THR A 329 -6.61 -22.08 7.57
C THR A 329 -5.29 -22.11 8.36
N ARG A 330 -4.66 -23.29 8.48
CA ARG A 330 -3.37 -23.47 9.18
C ARG A 330 -2.21 -22.65 8.60
N ALA A 331 -2.18 -22.46 7.28
CA ALA A 331 -1.09 -21.80 6.57
C ALA A 331 -1.47 -20.41 6.03
N ARG A 332 -2.69 -19.94 6.32
CA ARG A 332 -3.29 -18.73 5.75
C ARG A 332 -2.45 -17.48 5.99
N ALA A 333 -2.07 -17.23 7.25
CA ALA A 333 -1.30 -16.05 7.61
C ALA A 333 0.10 -16.09 6.99
N THR A 334 0.83 -17.20 7.16
CA THR A 334 2.20 -17.38 6.63
C THR A 334 2.23 -17.29 5.10
N GLY A 335 1.33 -17.98 4.41
CA GLY A 335 1.30 -18.02 2.94
C GLY A 335 0.93 -16.68 2.32
N ALA A 336 -0.15 -16.05 2.80
CA ALA A 336 -0.56 -14.73 2.32
C ALA A 336 0.49 -13.66 2.62
N GLY A 337 1.06 -13.69 3.83
CA GLY A 337 2.14 -12.81 4.24
C GLY A 337 3.39 -12.97 3.38
N PHE A 338 3.79 -14.21 3.07
CA PHE A 338 4.93 -14.48 2.19
C PHE A 338 4.70 -13.92 0.78
N CYS A 339 3.55 -14.24 0.15
CA CYS A 339 3.23 -13.77 -1.19
C CYS A 339 3.29 -12.23 -1.30
N PHE A 340 2.68 -11.54 -0.33
CA PHE A 340 2.64 -10.09 -0.33
C PHE A 340 4.01 -9.47 -0.03
N ASN A 341 4.71 -9.94 1.01
CA ASN A 341 5.98 -9.34 1.43
C ASN A 341 7.10 -9.56 0.43
N VAL A 342 7.22 -10.77 -0.14
CA VAL A 342 8.22 -11.03 -1.18
C VAL A 342 7.88 -10.24 -2.45
N GLY A 343 6.61 -10.23 -2.86
CA GLY A 343 6.16 -9.40 -3.98
C GLY A 343 6.46 -7.91 -3.76
N ARG A 344 6.25 -7.42 -2.54
CA ARG A 344 6.59 -6.04 -2.14
C ARG A 344 8.08 -5.78 -2.22
N GLY A 345 8.92 -6.69 -1.71
CA GLY A 345 10.37 -6.58 -1.76
C GLY A 345 10.91 -6.50 -3.20
N ILE A 346 10.38 -7.32 -4.11
CA ILE A 346 10.70 -7.24 -5.54
C ILE A 346 10.27 -5.88 -6.11
N SER A 347 9.02 -5.47 -5.83
CA SER A 347 8.48 -4.21 -6.34
C SER A 347 9.16 -2.95 -5.79
N ALA A 348 9.91 -3.06 -4.67
CA ALA A 348 10.64 -1.94 -4.11
C ALA A 348 11.67 -1.38 -5.10
N PHE A 349 12.18 -2.20 -6.01
CA PHE A 349 13.10 -1.78 -7.06
C PHE A 349 12.42 -1.17 -8.29
N ALA A 350 11.08 -1.16 -8.35
CA ALA A 350 10.35 -0.65 -9.50
C ALA A 350 10.63 0.84 -9.79
N PRO A 351 10.61 1.76 -8.79
CA PRO A 351 10.94 3.16 -9.03
C PRO A 351 12.34 3.35 -9.61
N PHE A 352 13.35 2.68 -9.05
CA PHE A 352 14.72 2.72 -9.58
C PHE A 352 14.81 2.17 -11.01
N GLY A 353 14.24 0.99 -11.26
CA GLY A 353 14.30 0.34 -12.58
C GLY A 353 13.61 1.16 -13.66
N LEU A 354 12.44 1.74 -13.36
CA LEU A 354 11.71 2.59 -14.31
C LEU A 354 12.38 3.93 -14.56
N ALA A 355 13.06 4.49 -13.56
CA ALA A 355 13.86 5.68 -13.76
C ALA A 355 15.04 5.44 -14.70
N GLY A 356 15.68 4.27 -14.59
CA GLY A 356 16.72 3.83 -15.52
C GLY A 356 16.16 3.64 -16.93
N LEU A 357 15.01 2.99 -17.05
CA LEU A 357 14.31 2.82 -18.32
C LEU A 357 13.90 4.16 -18.96
N ALA A 358 13.43 5.12 -18.15
CA ALA A 358 13.05 6.45 -18.61
C ALA A 358 14.22 7.23 -19.24
N GLY A 359 15.47 6.94 -18.85
CA GLY A 359 16.65 7.51 -19.51
C GLY A 359 16.85 7.05 -20.95
N VAL A 360 16.19 5.96 -21.37
CA VAL A 360 16.31 5.39 -22.73
C VAL A 360 15.04 5.62 -23.55
N VAL A 361 13.85 5.39 -22.95
CA VAL A 361 12.56 5.42 -23.65
C VAL A 361 11.59 6.50 -23.14
N GLY A 362 12.04 7.38 -22.24
CA GLY A 362 11.20 8.38 -21.59
C GLY A 362 10.30 7.80 -20.49
N PHE A 363 9.78 8.68 -19.63
CA PHE A 363 8.80 8.33 -18.59
C PHE A 363 7.50 7.81 -19.20
N SER A 364 7.04 8.36 -20.34
CA SER A 364 5.90 7.82 -21.09
C SER A 364 6.08 6.34 -21.47
N GLY A 365 7.26 5.96 -22.00
CA GLY A 365 7.60 4.56 -22.29
C GLY A 365 7.66 3.71 -21.02
N GLY A 366 8.20 4.24 -19.92
CA GLY A 366 8.19 3.57 -18.62
C GLY A 366 6.77 3.29 -18.08
N LEU A 367 5.83 4.22 -18.26
CA LEU A 367 4.43 4.02 -17.86
C LEU A 367 3.74 2.93 -18.70
N LEU A 368 4.09 2.77 -19.97
CA LEU A 368 3.61 1.65 -20.79
C LEU A 368 4.15 0.30 -20.28
N VAL A 369 5.40 0.25 -19.85
CA VAL A 369 5.95 -0.96 -19.22
C VAL A 369 5.22 -1.30 -17.91
N CYS A 370 4.85 -0.29 -17.11
CA CYS A 370 4.00 -0.49 -15.92
C CYS A 370 2.64 -1.08 -16.28
N ALA A 371 2.00 -0.61 -17.36
CA ALA A 371 0.77 -1.18 -17.88
C ALA A 371 0.91 -2.67 -18.26
N GLY A 372 2.04 -3.03 -18.87
CA GLY A 372 2.41 -4.41 -19.15
C GLY A 372 2.50 -5.28 -17.89
N PHE A 373 3.13 -4.78 -16.82
CA PHE A 373 3.17 -5.49 -15.53
C PHE A 373 1.78 -5.77 -14.95
N PHE A 374 0.84 -4.83 -15.07
CA PHE A 374 -0.55 -5.06 -14.64
C PHE A 374 -1.26 -6.12 -15.47
N ALA A 375 -1.06 -6.11 -16.80
CA ALA A 375 -1.62 -7.15 -17.68
C ALA A 375 -1.05 -8.53 -17.34
N LEU A 376 0.26 -8.64 -17.12
CA LEU A 376 0.92 -9.88 -16.69
C LEU A 376 0.42 -10.33 -15.31
N ALA A 377 0.17 -9.40 -14.38
CA ALA A 377 -0.43 -9.73 -13.08
C ALA A 377 -1.85 -10.30 -13.24
N ALA A 378 -2.66 -9.76 -14.16
CA ALA A 378 -3.97 -10.31 -14.48
C ALA A 378 -3.87 -11.73 -15.03
N LEU A 379 -2.91 -12.00 -15.92
CA LEU A 379 -2.62 -13.35 -16.43
C LEU A 379 -2.16 -14.30 -15.32
N ALA A 380 -1.26 -13.87 -14.43
CA ALA A 380 -0.86 -14.66 -13.26
C ALA A 380 -2.06 -14.99 -12.36
N THR A 381 -2.98 -14.04 -12.19
CA THR A 381 -4.23 -14.23 -11.43
C THR A 381 -5.16 -15.24 -12.10
N LEU A 382 -5.13 -15.39 -13.43
CA LEU A 382 -5.91 -16.42 -14.12
C LEU A 382 -5.44 -17.84 -13.79
N LEU A 383 -4.16 -18.00 -13.45
CA LEU A 383 -3.58 -19.29 -13.07
C LEU A 383 -3.86 -19.66 -11.61
N LEU A 384 -4.37 -18.72 -10.81
CA LEU A 384 -4.71 -18.95 -9.41
C LEU A 384 -6.13 -19.53 -9.25
N PRO A 385 -6.37 -20.33 -8.19
CA PRO A 385 -7.68 -20.90 -7.89
C PRO A 385 -8.78 -19.84 -7.74
N ARG A 386 -10.01 -20.22 -8.09
CA ARG A 386 -11.22 -19.45 -7.71
C ARG A 386 -11.47 -19.72 -6.23
N THR A 387 -11.45 -18.69 -5.40
CA THR A 387 -11.85 -18.78 -4.00
C THR A 387 -13.35 -18.53 -3.91
N GLY A 388 -14.10 -19.44 -3.26
CA GLY A 388 -15.56 -19.38 -3.22
C GLY A 388 -16.33 -20.67 -3.53
N ALA A 389 -15.74 -21.85 -3.34
CA ALA A 389 -16.48 -23.11 -3.25
C ALA A 389 -15.93 -23.93 -2.07
N GLN A 390 -16.04 -23.37 -0.86
CA GLN A 390 -16.12 -24.21 0.33
C GLN A 390 -17.60 -24.30 0.66
N GLU A 391 -18.21 -25.44 0.36
CA GLU A 391 -19.49 -25.82 0.95
C GLU A 391 -19.42 -25.58 2.47
N PRO A 392 -20.50 -25.11 3.10
CA PRO A 392 -20.58 -25.09 4.55
C PRO A 392 -20.26 -26.49 5.05
N VAL A 393 -19.32 -26.59 6.00
CA VAL A 393 -18.95 -27.87 6.67
C VAL A 393 -20.16 -28.54 7.35
N ALA A 394 -21.29 -27.84 7.45
CA ALA A 394 -22.56 -28.37 7.94
C ALA A 394 -23.14 -29.51 7.08
N ASP A 395 -22.89 -29.55 5.76
CA ASP A 395 -23.51 -30.58 4.89
C ASP A 395 -22.70 -31.89 4.78
N ARG A 396 -21.46 -31.95 5.29
CA ARG A 396 -20.68 -33.20 5.26
C ARG A 396 -21.03 -34.16 6.40
N LEU A 397 -21.55 -33.65 7.51
CA LEU A 397 -21.95 -34.48 8.64
C LEU A 397 -23.34 -35.10 8.46
N GLU A 398 -24.21 -34.54 7.61
CA GLU A 398 -25.52 -35.13 7.31
C GLU A 398 -25.45 -36.22 6.24
N VAL A 399 -24.46 -36.16 5.33
CA VAL A 399 -24.26 -37.22 4.31
C VAL A 399 -23.52 -38.43 4.88
N GLU A 400 -22.61 -38.27 5.84
CA GLU A 400 -21.90 -39.39 6.50
C GLU A 400 -22.67 -39.99 7.69
N ALA A 401 -23.72 -39.34 8.20
CA ALA A 401 -24.61 -39.90 9.22
C ALA A 401 -25.86 -40.61 8.64
N GLY A 402 -26.00 -40.62 7.31
CA GLY A 402 -27.16 -41.15 6.57
C GLY A 402 -26.90 -42.40 5.72
N THR A 403 -25.73 -43.04 5.86
CA THR A 403 -25.38 -44.33 5.24
C THR A 403 -24.78 -45.23 6.30
#